data_AF-A0A7C2S662-F1
#
_entry.id   AF-A0A7C2S662-F1
#
_cell.length_a   1.000
_cell.length_b   1.000
_cell.length_c   1.000
_cell.angle_alpha   90.00
_cell.angle_beta   90.00
_cell.angle_gamma   90.00
#
_symmetry.space_group_name_H-M   'P 1'
#
loop_
_entity.id
_entity.type
_entity.pdbx_description
1 polymer ?
#
loop_
_entity_poly.entity_id
_entity_poly.type
_entity_poly.pdbx_seq_one_letter_code
_entity_poly.pdbx_strand_id
1 'polypeptide(L)'
;YKVKDPRADILQGMLEQLREHRHGALSPLYDIAKALEAAASERLGEKGVHPNVDFYSGVLYDAMGIPEDQFTPIFAISRTAGWLAHWKEQLTQNRIYRPTQDYVGAPTRSYLPMDLRTSAHR
;
A
#
# COMPACT_ATOMS: atom_id res chain seq x y z
N TYR A 1 3.23 -9.73 -5.04
CA TYR A 1 3.83 -11.05 -5.30
C TYR A 1 3.01 -11.77 -6.36
N LYS A 2 3.61 -12.66 -7.18
CA LYS A 2 2.88 -13.49 -8.17
C LYS A 2 2.23 -14.74 -7.55
N VAL A 3 2.52 -14.95 -6.28
CA VAL A 3 1.92 -15.93 -5.38
C VAL A 3 1.39 -15.17 -4.15
N LYS A 4 0.68 -15.85 -3.26
CA LYS A 4 0.27 -15.27 -1.98
C LYS A 4 1.49 -14.75 -1.21
N ASP A 5 1.35 -13.55 -0.65
CA ASP A 5 2.40 -12.91 0.12
C ASP A 5 2.63 -13.69 1.43
N PRO A 6 3.86 -14.13 1.75
CA PRO A 6 4.12 -14.89 2.96
C PRO A 6 3.74 -14.11 4.23
N ARG A 7 3.74 -12.76 4.18
CA ARG A 7 3.30 -11.92 5.29
C ARG A 7 1.78 -11.98 5.47
N ALA A 8 1.02 -12.19 4.39
CA ALA A 8 -0.43 -12.39 4.47
C ALA A 8 -0.76 -13.70 5.20
N ASP A 9 0.00 -14.77 4.94
CA ASP A 9 -0.15 -16.06 5.64
C ASP A 9 0.15 -15.92 7.14
N ILE A 10 1.20 -15.19 7.49
CA ILE A 10 1.55 -14.91 8.90
C ILE A 10 0.42 -14.13 9.59
N LEU A 11 -0.12 -13.09 8.96
CA LEU A 11 -1.20 -12.28 9.53
C LEU A 11 -2.51 -13.05 9.67
N GLN A 12 -2.84 -13.94 8.73
CA GLN A 12 -3.95 -14.88 8.90
C GLN A 12 -3.74 -15.78 10.12
N GLY A 13 -2.53 -16.32 10.32
CA GLY A 13 -2.21 -17.12 11.51
C GLY A 13 -2.40 -16.35 12.82
N MET A 14 -2.01 -15.07 12.85
CA MET A 14 -2.24 -14.20 14.01
C MET A 14 -3.74 -13.94 14.26
N LEU A 15 -4.52 -13.75 13.19
CA LEU A 15 -5.98 -13.63 13.30
C LEU A 15 -6.62 -14.89 13.89
N GLU A 16 -6.14 -16.08 13.49
CA GLU A 16 -6.63 -17.33 14.06
C GLU A 16 -6.29 -17.48 15.54
N GLN A 17 -5.07 -17.14 15.94
CA GLN A 17 -4.68 -17.10 17.36
C GLN A 17 -5.53 -16.12 18.17
N LEU A 18 -5.81 -14.94 17.61
CA LEU A 18 -6.66 -13.94 18.25
C LEU A 18 -8.10 -14.43 18.37
N ARG A 19 -8.61 -15.15 17.37
CA ARG A 19 -9.94 -15.78 17.39
C ARG A 19 -10.05 -16.78 18.53
N GLU A 20 -9.06 -17.66 18.66
CA GLU A 20 -9.00 -18.66 19.73
C GLU A 20 -8.98 -17.99 21.10
N HIS A 21 -8.13 -16.96 21.27
CA HIS A 21 -8.01 -16.21 22.52
C HIS A 21 -9.32 -15.50 22.92
N ARG A 22 -10.10 -15.04 21.94
CA ARG A 22 -11.40 -14.38 22.16
C ARG A 22 -12.58 -15.35 22.14
N HIS A 23 -12.35 -16.66 22.26
CA HIS A 23 -13.41 -17.69 22.24
C HIS A 23 -14.33 -17.61 21.02
N GLY A 24 -13.76 -17.29 19.85
CA GLY A 24 -14.51 -17.17 18.59
C GLY A 24 -15.04 -15.76 18.29
N ALA A 25 -14.96 -14.82 19.23
CA ALA A 25 -15.41 -13.45 19.00
C ALA A 25 -14.38 -12.64 18.21
N LEU A 26 -14.58 -12.57 16.89
CA LEU A 26 -13.90 -11.64 16.00
C LEU A 26 -14.91 -10.77 15.24
N SER A 27 -14.41 -9.66 14.70
CA SER A 27 -15.13 -8.85 13.73
C SER A 27 -15.60 -9.71 12.54
N PRO A 28 -16.84 -9.53 12.03
CA PRO A 28 -17.32 -10.19 10.82
C PRO A 28 -16.42 -9.97 9.60
N LEU A 29 -15.58 -8.92 9.63
CA LEU A 29 -14.62 -8.61 8.59
C LEU A 29 -13.66 -9.77 8.28
N TYR A 30 -13.33 -10.64 9.25
CA TYR A 30 -12.45 -11.76 8.97
C TYR A 30 -13.10 -12.82 8.07
N ASP A 31 -14.35 -13.17 8.33
CA ASP A 31 -15.09 -14.13 7.50
C ASP A 31 -15.38 -13.55 6.12
N ILE A 32 -15.70 -12.24 6.04
CA ILE A 32 -15.84 -11.51 4.78
C ILE A 32 -14.53 -11.53 3.98
N ALA A 33 -13.38 -11.29 4.63
CA ALA A 33 -12.08 -11.29 3.97
C ALA A 33 -11.72 -12.67 3.40
N LYS A 34 -12.01 -13.77 4.10
CA LYS A 34 -11.81 -15.13 3.59
C LYS A 34 -12.73 -15.44 2.41
N ALA A 35 -14.01 -15.07 2.50
CA ALA A 35 -14.96 -15.27 1.40
C ALA A 35 -14.54 -14.48 0.15
N LEU A 36 -14.06 -13.25 0.35
CA LEU A 36 -13.54 -12.40 -0.72
C LEU A 36 -12.25 -12.96 -1.33
N GLU A 37 -11.31 -13.46 -0.52
CA GLU A 37 -10.08 -14.12 -1.01
C GLU A 37 -10.44 -15.31 -1.92
N ALA A 38 -11.38 -16.17 -1.49
CA ALA A 38 -11.82 -17.33 -2.27
C ALA A 38 -12.45 -16.90 -3.61
N ALA A 39 -13.41 -15.98 -3.58
CA ALA A 39 -14.08 -15.47 -4.78
C ALA A 39 -13.12 -14.73 -5.73
N ALA A 40 -12.14 -14.01 -5.19
CA ALA A 40 -11.12 -13.32 -5.99
C ALA A 40 -10.15 -14.31 -6.62
N SER A 41 -9.77 -15.38 -5.91
CA SER A 41 -8.85 -16.41 -6.41
C SER A 41 -9.36 -17.05 -7.71
N GLU A 42 -10.66 -17.33 -7.82
CA GLU A 42 -11.28 -17.89 -9.02
C GLU A 42 -11.14 -16.99 -10.26
N ARG A 43 -11.07 -15.66 -10.08
CA ARG A 43 -11.08 -14.68 -11.18
C ARG A 43 -9.71 -14.07 -11.46
N LEU A 44 -8.87 -14.00 -10.44
CA LEU A 44 -7.63 -13.24 -10.43
C LEU A 44 -6.39 -14.11 -10.18
N GLY A 45 -6.56 -15.33 -9.67
CA GLY A 45 -5.47 -16.27 -9.39
C GLY A 45 -4.67 -16.62 -10.65
N GLU A 46 -5.34 -16.90 -11.77
CA GLU A 46 -4.68 -17.16 -13.06
C GLU A 46 -3.86 -15.95 -13.57
N LYS A 47 -4.21 -14.74 -13.13
CA LYS A 47 -3.47 -13.51 -13.46
C LYS A 47 -2.29 -13.26 -12.50
N GLY A 48 -2.07 -14.16 -11.54
CA GLY A 48 -1.04 -14.05 -10.51
C GLY A 48 -1.31 -12.89 -9.54
N VAL A 49 -2.58 -12.59 -9.28
CA VAL A 49 -3.00 -11.57 -8.32
C VAL A 49 -3.54 -12.29 -7.09
N HIS A 50 -2.82 -12.12 -5.98
CA HIS A 50 -3.10 -12.78 -4.70
C HIS A 50 -3.08 -11.75 -3.58
N PRO A 51 -3.67 -12.07 -2.40
CA PRO A 51 -3.59 -11.20 -1.23
C PRO A 51 -2.15 -10.84 -0.89
N ASN A 52 -1.94 -9.53 -0.70
CA ASN A 52 -0.71 -9.00 -0.13
C ASN A 52 -0.86 -8.85 1.39
N VAL A 53 0.21 -8.39 2.04
CA VAL A 53 0.21 -8.11 3.49
C VAL A 53 -0.95 -7.19 3.94
N ASP A 54 -1.31 -6.21 3.11
CA ASP A 54 -2.28 -5.19 3.50
C ASP A 54 -3.69 -5.77 3.64
N PHE A 55 -4.01 -6.79 2.83
CA PHE A 55 -5.32 -7.46 2.81
C PHE A 55 -5.75 -8.00 4.19
N TYR A 56 -4.79 -8.55 4.97
CA TYR A 56 -5.08 -9.06 6.33
C TYR A 56 -4.66 -8.11 7.44
N SER A 57 -3.76 -7.15 7.18
CA SER A 57 -3.28 -6.23 8.22
C SER A 57 -4.41 -5.37 8.79
N GLY A 58 -5.29 -4.82 7.94
CA GLY A 58 -6.42 -4.00 8.40
C GLY A 58 -7.44 -4.80 9.21
N VAL A 59 -7.73 -6.04 8.78
CA VAL A 59 -8.62 -6.96 9.51
C VAL A 59 -8.04 -7.30 10.88
N LEU A 60 -6.73 -7.52 10.96
CA LEU A 60 -6.05 -7.77 12.23
C LEU A 60 -6.11 -6.54 13.16
N TYR A 61 -5.83 -5.35 12.65
CA TYR A 61 -5.87 -4.12 13.44
C TYR A 61 -7.29 -3.79 13.93
N ASP A 62 -8.31 -3.99 13.08
CA ASP A 62 -9.73 -3.89 13.48
C ASP A 62 -10.07 -4.88 14.59
N ALA A 63 -9.67 -6.15 14.46
CA ALA A 63 -9.88 -7.17 15.48
C ALA A 63 -9.14 -6.87 16.81
N MET A 64 -8.08 -6.06 16.75
CA MET A 64 -7.37 -5.55 17.93
C MET A 64 -8.01 -4.30 18.53
N GLY A 65 -9.02 -3.72 17.88
CA GLY A 65 -9.69 -2.48 18.31
C GLY A 65 -8.86 -1.22 18.02
N ILE A 66 -7.95 -1.29 17.06
CA ILE A 66 -7.11 -0.16 16.66
C ILE A 66 -7.93 0.72 15.69
N PRO A 67 -7.99 2.05 15.89
CA PRO A 67 -8.67 2.93 14.96
C PRO A 67 -8.00 2.93 13.56
N GLU A 68 -8.81 3.02 12.50
CA GLU A 68 -8.35 2.92 11.10
C GLU A 68 -7.31 3.99 10.73
N ASP A 69 -7.42 5.19 11.31
CA ASP A 69 -6.48 6.29 11.10
C ASP A 69 -5.07 5.99 11.67
N GLN A 70 -4.93 4.95 12.51
CA GLN A 70 -3.66 4.50 13.07
C GLN A 70 -2.97 3.38 12.26
N PHE A 71 -3.62 2.81 11.23
CA PHE A 71 -3.05 1.68 10.48
C PHE A 71 -1.74 2.07 9.78
N THR A 72 -1.71 3.22 9.11
CA THR A 72 -0.51 3.71 8.42
C THR A 72 0.59 4.16 9.39
N PRO A 73 0.29 4.88 10.49
CA PRO A 73 1.27 5.13 11.55
C PRO A 73 1.95 3.86 12.10
N ILE A 74 1.19 2.79 12.38
CA ILE A 74 1.76 1.51 12.86
C ILE A 74 2.70 0.91 11.81
N PHE A 75 2.29 0.92 10.54
CA PHE A 75 3.17 0.52 9.44
C PHE A 75 4.47 1.33 9.41
N ALA A 76 4.38 2.66 9.57
CA ALA A 76 5.53 3.56 9.56
C ALA A 76 6.50 3.28 10.72
N ILE A 77 5.97 2.99 11.92
CA ILE A 77 6.79 2.59 13.08
C ILE A 77 7.64 1.36 12.74
N SER A 78 7.01 0.31 12.22
CA SER A 78 7.72 -0.91 11.79
C SER A 78 8.73 -0.61 10.67
N ARG A 79 8.35 0.21 9.68
CA ARG A 79 9.18 0.50 8.50
C ARG A 79 10.38 1.39 8.78
N THR A 80 10.33 2.20 9.84
CA THR A 80 11.41 3.13 10.22
C THR A 80 12.76 2.42 10.38
N ALA A 81 12.78 1.21 10.96
CA ALA A 81 14.01 0.42 11.07
C ALA A 81 14.62 0.10 9.69
N GLY A 82 13.79 -0.30 8.72
CA GLY A 82 14.23 -0.57 7.35
C GLY A 82 14.66 0.69 6.60
N TRP A 83 13.94 1.80 6.77
CA TRP A 83 14.34 3.09 6.18
C TRP A 83 15.70 3.55 6.69
N LEU A 84 15.96 3.45 8.00
CA LEU A 84 17.24 3.80 8.59
C LEU A 84 18.36 2.85 8.15
N ALA A 85 18.08 1.55 7.99
CA ALA A 85 19.05 0.59 7.48
C ALA A 85 19.46 0.92 6.03
N HIS A 86 18.50 1.12 5.14
CA HIS A 86 18.78 1.51 3.75
C HIS A 86 19.47 2.87 3.65
N TRP A 87 19.11 3.84 4.50
CA TRP A 87 19.80 5.12 4.56
C TRP A 87 21.28 4.96 4.96
N LYS A 88 21.56 4.16 5.99
CA LYS A 88 22.93 3.85 6.41
C LYS A 88 23.73 3.14 5.31
N GLU A 89 23.14 2.15 4.63
CA GLU A 89 23.76 1.49 3.47
C GLU A 89 24.12 2.51 2.39
N GLN A 90 23.19 3.40 2.03
CA GLN A 90 23.43 4.42 1.02
C GLN A 90 24.57 5.37 1.41
N LEU A 91 24.74 5.72 2.69
CA LEU A 91 25.83 6.58 3.15
C LEU A 91 27.22 5.97 2.88
N THR A 92 27.35 4.65 2.81
CA THR A 92 28.64 3.99 2.55
C THR A 92 29.11 4.16 1.10
N GLN A 93 28.19 4.26 0.14
CA GLN A 93 28.44 4.45 -1.29
C GLN A 93 27.52 5.53 -1.87
N ASN A 94 27.57 6.71 -1.27
CA ASN A 94 26.55 7.73 -1.52
C ASN A 94 26.62 8.31 -2.94
N ARG A 95 25.45 8.44 -3.56
CA ARG A 95 25.26 9.10 -4.86
C ARG A 95 24.00 9.95 -4.80
N ILE A 96 24.06 11.16 -5.36
CA ILE A 96 22.87 12.00 -5.53
C ILE A 96 21.93 11.39 -6.58
N TYR A 97 20.68 11.17 -6.20
CA TYR A 97 19.62 10.81 -7.15
C TYR A 97 19.08 12.07 -7.83
N ARG A 98 19.50 12.31 -9.07
CA ARG A 98 19.04 13.43 -9.91
C ARG A 98 18.62 12.90 -11.29
N PRO A 99 17.43 12.29 -11.41
CA PRO A 99 16.90 11.88 -12.71
C PRO A 99 16.61 13.09 -13.60
N THR A 100 16.73 12.92 -14.91
CA THR A 100 16.30 13.91 -15.91
C THR A 100 14.88 13.61 -16.37
N GLN A 101 14.28 14.56 -17.09
CA GLN A 101 12.95 14.42 -17.67
C GLN A 101 13.00 14.73 -19.16
N ASP A 102 12.24 14.00 -19.95
CA ASP A 102 12.05 14.27 -21.37
C ASP A 102 10.94 15.32 -21.54
N TYR A 103 11.29 16.48 -22.09
CA TYR A 103 10.33 17.54 -22.32
C TYR A 103 9.53 17.27 -23.60
N VAL A 104 8.24 16.96 -23.43
CA VAL A 104 7.26 16.77 -24.53
C VAL A 104 6.24 17.91 -24.61
N GLY A 105 6.54 19.04 -23.97
CA GLY A 105 5.70 20.24 -23.98
C GLY A 105 5.85 21.06 -25.26
N ALA A 106 5.15 22.20 -25.32
CA ALA A 106 5.25 23.11 -26.44
C ALA A 106 6.69 23.66 -26.60
N PRO A 107 7.17 23.90 -27.83
CA PRO A 107 8.45 24.57 -28.05
C PRO A 107 8.42 26.00 -27.49
N THR A 108 9.56 26.68 -27.54
CA THR A 108 9.68 28.09 -27.13
C THR A 108 8.58 28.94 -27.76
N ARG A 109 7.85 29.68 -26.92
CA ARG A 109 6.74 30.55 -27.32
C ARG A 109 6.95 31.93 -26.72
N SER A 110 6.64 32.97 -27.49
CA SER A 110 6.65 34.34 -27.00
C SER A 110 5.57 34.51 -25.93
N TYR A 111 5.89 35.24 -24.88
CA TYR A 111 4.92 35.59 -23.84
C TYR A 111 3.90 36.58 -24.41
N LEU A 112 2.61 36.26 -24.28
CA LEU A 112 1.52 37.17 -24.65
C LEU A 112 1.01 37.87 -23.37
N PRO A 113 1.09 39.21 -23.26
CA PRO A 113 0.46 39.99 -22.18
C PRO A 113 -1.01 39.60 -21.97
N MET A 114 -1.49 39.64 -20.72
CA MET A 114 -2.81 39.09 -20.39
C MET A 114 -3.95 39.75 -21.15
N ASP A 115 -3.87 41.06 -21.33
CA ASP A 115 -4.80 41.91 -22.08
C ASP A 115 -4.88 41.57 -23.57
N LEU A 116 -3.84 40.92 -24.12
CA LEU A 116 -3.76 40.50 -25.52
C LEU A 116 -4.13 39.03 -25.73
N ARG A 117 -4.43 38.27 -24.66
CA ARG A 117 -4.88 36.88 -24.76
C ARG A 117 -6.36 36.86 -25.10
N THR A 118 -6.71 36.42 -26.30
CA THR A 118 -8.10 36.09 -26.64
C THR A 118 -8.53 34.90 -25.79
N SER A 119 -9.56 35.07 -24.98
CA SER A 119 -10.23 33.98 -24.26
C SER A 119 -10.88 33.04 -25.27
N ALA A 120 -10.14 32.03 -25.73
CA ALA A 120 -10.69 30.96 -26.54
C ALA A 120 -11.52 30.02 -25.65
N HIS A 121 -12.83 30.27 -25.66
CA HIS A 121 -13.97 29.40 -25.30
C HIS A 121 -14.10 28.84 -23.86
N ARG A 122 -15.19 29.30 -23.21
CA ARG A 122 -16.12 28.41 -22.49
C ARG A 122 -16.86 27.54 -23.50
#